data_AF-A0A562HBJ2-F1
#
_entry.id   AF-A0A562HBJ2-F1
#
_cell.length_a   1.000
_cell.length_b   1.000
_cell.length_c   1.000
_cell.angle_alpha   90.00
_cell.angle_beta   90.00
_cell.angle_gamma   90.00
#
_symmetry.space_group_name_H-M   'P 1'
#
loop_
_entity.id
_entity.type
_entity.pdbx_description
1 polymer ?
#
loop_
_entity_poly.entity_id
_entity_poly.type
_entity_poly.pdbx_seq_one_letter_code
_entity_poly.pdbx_strand_id
1 'polypeptide(L)'
;MRTDCRSESTGISIDWGWLYGELESGDYRIVKDISDFRGTGDYEKYYLTAEFSVDERTKSADLAPMVMIKGKLYQDTGKESDIKARCGVMDGEVTSTVGPFEKPTQDNQSNFGSEYGYQFVDERSVDIFMNEKWLRFELL
;
A
#
# COMPACT_ATOMS: atom_id res chain seq x y z
N MET A 1 -37.84 29.59 -8.72
CA MET A 1 -36.59 29.33 -9.46
C MET A 1 -35.44 29.58 -8.50
N ARG A 2 -34.80 28.53 -7.98
CA ARG A 2 -33.55 28.63 -7.23
C ARG A 2 -32.48 27.99 -8.09
N THR A 3 -31.52 28.79 -8.53
CA THR A 3 -30.34 28.33 -9.25
C THR A 3 -29.38 27.77 -8.21
N ASP A 4 -29.06 26.48 -8.32
CA ASP A 4 -28.07 25.80 -7.51
C ASP A 4 -26.67 26.12 -8.07
N CYS A 5 -25.83 26.75 -7.27
CA CYS A 5 -24.41 26.98 -7.59
C CYS A 5 -23.62 25.75 -7.16
N ARG A 6 -23.34 24.84 -8.10
CA ARG A 6 -22.33 23.79 -7.88
C ARG A 6 -20.94 24.40 -8.02
N SER A 7 -20.27 24.63 -6.89
CA SER A 7 -18.84 24.87 -6.88
C SER A 7 -18.11 23.54 -7.10
N GLU A 8 -17.56 23.32 -8.28
CA GLU A 8 -16.59 22.24 -8.53
C GLU A 8 -15.21 22.72 -8.07
N SER A 9 -14.77 22.24 -6.91
CA SER A 9 -13.39 22.37 -6.46
C SER A 9 -12.53 21.36 -7.20
N THR A 10 -11.81 21.80 -8.22
CA THR A 10 -10.74 21.02 -8.85
C THR A 10 -9.52 21.04 -7.92
N GLY A 11 -9.29 19.94 -7.21
CA GLY A 11 -8.08 19.77 -6.39
C GLY A 11 -6.85 19.58 -7.29
N ILE A 12 -5.79 20.35 -7.05
CA ILE A 12 -4.51 20.16 -7.73
C ILE A 12 -3.73 19.08 -6.97
N SER A 13 -3.28 18.06 -7.69
CA SER A 13 -2.32 17.09 -7.18
C SER A 13 -0.92 17.68 -7.30
N ILE A 14 -0.21 17.83 -6.18
CA ILE A 14 1.14 18.42 -6.13
C ILE A 14 2.12 17.31 -5.78
N ASP A 15 3.20 17.24 -6.54
CA ASP A 15 4.38 16.46 -6.17
C ASP A 15 5.16 17.20 -5.08
N TRP A 16 5.09 16.66 -3.85
CA TRP A 16 5.76 17.23 -2.69
C TRP A 16 7.29 17.06 -2.73
N GLY A 17 7.80 16.06 -3.45
CA GLY A 17 9.23 15.81 -3.60
C GLY A 17 9.91 16.92 -4.39
N TRP A 18 9.21 17.55 -5.34
CA TRP A 18 9.71 18.74 -6.03
C TRP A 18 9.88 19.95 -5.11
N LEU A 19 8.93 20.16 -4.18
CA LEU A 19 8.93 21.36 -3.33
C LEU A 19 9.89 21.25 -2.15
N TYR A 20 9.99 20.05 -1.55
CA TYR A 20 10.71 19.82 -0.29
C TYR A 20 11.88 18.85 -0.40
N GLY A 21 12.07 18.19 -1.53
CA GLY A 21 13.08 17.14 -1.71
C GLY A 21 12.70 15.80 -1.08
N GLU A 22 13.62 14.84 -1.18
CA GLU A 22 13.53 13.55 -0.50
C GLU A 22 14.38 13.55 0.77
N LEU A 23 13.99 12.74 1.77
CA LEU A 23 14.81 12.49 2.94
C LEU A 23 15.72 11.29 2.67
N GLU A 24 17.00 11.41 3.03
CA GLU A 24 17.94 10.29 3.06
C GLU A 24 17.61 9.35 4.22
N SER A 25 18.17 8.14 4.20
CA SER A 25 18.03 7.23 5.34
C SER A 25 18.73 7.80 6.59
N GLY A 26 18.09 7.69 7.75
CA GLY A 26 18.59 8.23 9.01
C GLY A 26 17.49 8.46 10.04
N ASP A 27 17.89 8.95 11.21
CA ASP A 27 16.98 9.32 12.29
C ASP A 27 16.67 10.82 12.24
N TYR A 28 15.38 11.14 12.27
CA TYR A 28 14.85 12.47 12.13
C TYR A 28 13.94 12.84 13.29
N ARG A 29 13.68 14.14 13.45
CA ARG A 29 12.74 14.65 14.44
C ARG A 29 11.91 15.79 13.89
N ILE A 30 10.59 15.62 13.91
CA ILE A 30 9.65 16.71 13.66
C ILE A 30 9.59 17.55 14.93
N VAL A 31 9.90 18.84 14.81
CA VAL A 31 9.75 19.81 15.90
C VAL A 31 8.62 20.77 15.53
N LYS A 32 7.58 20.83 16.35
CA LYS A 32 6.45 21.73 16.15
C LYS A 32 6.32 22.70 17.30
N ASP A 33 6.33 23.97 16.96
CA ASP A 33 6.09 25.05 17.90
C ASP A 33 4.59 25.20 18.13
N ILE A 34 4.16 25.10 19.39
CA ILE A 34 2.80 25.38 19.81
C ILE A 34 2.85 26.56 20.78
N SER A 35 2.05 27.59 20.47
CA SER A 35 1.84 28.71 21.38
C SER A 35 0.50 28.52 22.08
N ASP A 36 0.52 28.33 23.39
CA ASP A 36 -0.69 28.35 24.22
C ASP A 36 -0.98 29.81 24.58
N PHE A 37 -2.03 30.38 23.99
CA PHE A 37 -2.42 31.77 24.18
C PHE A 37 -3.44 31.88 25.31
N ARG A 38 -3.04 32.49 26.43
CA ARG A 38 -3.90 32.68 27.62
C ARG A 38 -4.39 34.12 27.78
N GLY A 39 -3.83 35.07 27.02
CA GLY A 39 -4.26 36.48 26.99
C GLY A 39 -3.20 37.41 26.41
N THR A 40 -3.49 38.72 26.37
CA THR A 40 -2.57 39.73 25.80
C THR A 40 -1.25 39.76 26.55
N GLY A 41 -0.18 39.26 25.91
CA GLY A 41 1.16 39.21 26.49
C GLY A 41 1.45 37.98 27.36
N ASP A 42 0.50 37.06 27.49
CA ASP A 42 0.67 35.77 28.19
C ASP A 42 0.53 34.62 27.18
N TYR A 43 1.68 34.22 26.64
CA TYR A 43 1.78 33.03 25.82
C TYR A 43 2.94 32.17 26.32
N GLU A 44 2.70 30.88 26.41
CA GLU A 44 3.73 29.89 26.70
C GLU A 44 4.01 29.09 25.43
N LYS A 45 5.28 29.03 25.04
CA LYS A 45 5.71 28.26 23.87
C LYS A 45 6.15 26.88 24.31
N TYR A 46 5.53 25.87 23.72
CA TYR A 46 5.92 24.48 23.89
C TYR A 46 6.41 23.92 22.58
N TYR A 47 7.41 23.03 22.67
CA TYR A 47 7.91 22.27 21.53
C TYR A 47 7.37 20.85 21.63
N LEU A 48 6.59 20.43 20.65
CA LEU A 48 6.29 19.02 20.47
C LEU A 48 7.34 18.42 19.55
N THR A 49 7.94 17.33 20.00
CA THR A 49 8.94 16.61 19.22
C THR A 49 8.49 15.18 18.97
N ALA A 50 8.52 14.75 17.71
CA ALA A 50 8.31 13.36 17.32
C ALA A 50 9.53 12.85 16.56
N GLU A 51 10.16 11.79 17.07
CA GLU A 51 11.32 11.15 16.46
C GLU A 51 10.86 10.01 15.53
N PHE A 52 11.50 9.88 14.37
CA PHE A 52 11.19 8.84 13.39
C PHE A 52 12.45 8.49 12.59
N SER A 53 12.54 7.25 12.11
CA SER A 53 13.65 6.79 11.27
C SER A 53 13.17 6.60 9.84
N VAL A 54 13.99 7.02 8.87
CA VAL A 54 13.85 6.70 7.45
C VAL A 54 14.90 5.64 7.13
N ASP A 55 14.48 4.45 6.68
CA ASP A 55 15.38 3.36 6.29
C ASP A 55 15.45 3.29 4.75
N GLU A 56 16.53 2.77 4.15
CA GLU A 56 16.56 2.58 2.69
C GLU A 56 15.50 1.56 2.21
N ARG A 57 15.04 0.68 3.11
CA ARG A 57 13.88 -0.21 2.87
C ARG A 57 12.56 0.54 2.68
N THR A 58 12.49 1.80 3.10
CA THR A 58 11.31 2.66 2.85
C THR A 58 11.26 3.19 1.41
N LYS A 59 12.38 3.15 0.64
CA LYS A 59 12.36 3.39 -0.81
C LYS A 59 11.88 2.19 -1.63
N SER A 60 11.89 0.99 -1.03
CA SER A 60 11.40 -0.24 -1.65
C SER A 60 9.99 -0.64 -1.18
N ALA A 61 9.30 0.23 -0.43
CA ALA A 61 7.93 0.01 0.05
C ALA A 61 6.86 -0.03 -1.07
N ASP A 62 7.26 0.19 -2.32
CA ASP A 62 6.37 0.27 -3.49
C ASP A 62 6.21 -1.06 -4.26
N LEU A 63 6.89 -2.14 -3.88
CA LEU A 63 6.58 -3.45 -4.46
C LEU A 63 5.27 -3.95 -3.87
N ALA A 64 4.18 -3.59 -4.52
CA ALA A 64 2.86 -4.15 -4.26
C ALA A 64 2.95 -5.69 -4.23
N PRO A 65 2.11 -6.38 -3.45
CA PRO A 65 2.14 -7.84 -3.36
C PRO A 65 2.15 -8.51 -4.74
N MET A 66 3.06 -9.45 -4.95
CA MET A 66 3.30 -10.18 -6.20
C MET A 66 3.41 -11.68 -5.94
N VAL A 67 2.96 -12.47 -6.91
CA VAL A 67 3.10 -13.92 -6.92
C VAL A 67 3.48 -14.42 -8.31
N MET A 68 4.39 -15.39 -8.38
CA MET A 68 4.76 -16.09 -9.60
C MET A 68 4.02 -17.43 -9.67
N ILE A 69 3.19 -17.63 -10.70
CA ILE A 69 2.40 -18.86 -10.88
C ILE A 69 2.52 -19.31 -12.34
N LYS A 70 3.01 -20.53 -12.59
CA LYS A 70 3.18 -21.11 -13.94
C LYS A 70 3.93 -20.19 -14.91
N GLY A 71 5.02 -19.57 -14.45
CA GLY A 71 5.86 -18.64 -15.20
C GLY A 71 5.24 -17.27 -15.46
N LYS A 72 4.05 -16.98 -14.90
CA LYS A 72 3.33 -15.71 -15.04
C LYS A 72 3.31 -14.94 -13.72
N LEU A 73 3.69 -13.67 -13.77
CA LEU A 73 3.82 -12.83 -12.58
C LEU A 73 2.54 -12.01 -12.42
N TYR A 74 1.90 -12.17 -11.28
CA TYR A 74 0.66 -11.47 -10.95
C TYR A 74 0.92 -10.46 -9.84
N GLN A 75 0.28 -9.30 -9.94
CA GLN A 75 0.37 -8.21 -8.96
C GLN A 75 -1.01 -7.93 -8.35
N ASP A 76 -1.05 -7.64 -7.05
CA ASP A 76 -2.26 -7.27 -6.34
C ASP A 76 -2.88 -5.99 -6.93
N THR A 77 -4.19 -6.02 -7.11
CA THR A 77 -4.98 -4.89 -7.60
C THR A 77 -5.50 -4.00 -6.47
N GLY A 78 -5.37 -4.43 -5.22
CA GLY A 78 -5.96 -3.79 -4.04
C GLY A 78 -7.47 -4.02 -3.92
N LYS A 79 -8.04 -4.95 -4.69
CA LYS A 79 -9.49 -5.25 -4.71
C LYS A 79 -9.77 -6.65 -4.20
N GLU A 80 -10.86 -6.78 -3.45
CA GLU A 80 -11.46 -8.07 -3.12
C GLU A 80 -12.15 -8.66 -4.35
N SER A 81 -12.14 -9.99 -4.48
CA SER A 81 -12.82 -10.71 -5.55
C SER A 81 -14.33 -10.44 -5.54
N ASP A 82 -14.89 -10.26 -6.73
CA ASP A 82 -16.32 -10.08 -6.97
C ASP A 82 -17.10 -11.41 -7.00
N ILE A 83 -16.41 -12.55 -6.93
CA ILE A 83 -17.00 -13.90 -6.99
C ILE A 83 -17.46 -14.34 -5.59
N LYS A 84 -18.77 -14.32 -5.35
CA LYS A 84 -19.38 -14.62 -4.04
C LYS A 84 -19.61 -16.11 -3.74
N ALA A 85 -19.58 -16.99 -4.74
CA ALA A 85 -19.88 -18.41 -4.57
C ALA A 85 -18.83 -19.26 -5.29
N ARG A 86 -17.90 -19.84 -4.52
CA ARG A 86 -16.90 -20.78 -5.01
C ARG A 86 -17.26 -22.19 -4.54
N CYS A 87 -17.91 -22.96 -5.42
CA CYS A 87 -18.07 -24.41 -5.25
C CYS A 87 -16.94 -25.10 -6.00
N GLY A 88 -15.74 -25.16 -5.42
CA GLY A 88 -14.59 -25.77 -6.09
C GLY A 88 -13.41 -26.01 -5.16
N VAL A 89 -12.59 -27.00 -5.52
CA VAL A 89 -11.25 -27.24 -4.97
C VAL A 89 -10.34 -26.09 -5.39
N MET A 90 -9.35 -25.72 -4.57
CA MET A 90 -8.33 -24.73 -4.95
C MET A 90 -7.56 -25.19 -6.21
N ASP A 91 -7.17 -24.27 -7.09
CA ASP A 91 -6.38 -24.61 -8.29
C ASP A 91 -4.92 -24.88 -7.94
N GLY A 92 -4.44 -24.28 -6.85
CA GLY A 92 -3.11 -24.49 -6.31
C GLY A 92 -2.88 -23.69 -5.03
N GLU A 93 -1.63 -23.65 -4.59
CA GLU A 93 -1.20 -22.99 -3.36
C GLU A 93 0.14 -22.27 -3.57
N VAL A 94 0.31 -21.11 -2.95
CA VAL A 94 1.61 -20.43 -2.81
C VAL A 94 2.40 -21.15 -1.73
N THR A 95 3.55 -21.73 -2.07
CA THR A 95 4.29 -22.62 -1.17
C THR A 95 5.58 -22.02 -0.61
N SER A 96 6.01 -20.85 -1.12
CA SER A 96 7.24 -20.20 -0.65
C SER A 96 7.15 -18.67 -0.72
N THR A 97 8.05 -18.00 0.00
CA THR A 97 8.13 -16.54 0.04
C THR A 97 9.57 -16.06 -0.15
N VAL A 98 9.74 -14.96 -0.87
CA VAL A 98 10.94 -14.10 -0.82
C VAL A 98 10.72 -12.97 0.19
N GLY A 99 11.70 -12.09 0.36
CA GLY A 99 11.51 -10.87 1.14
C GLY A 99 10.38 -10.00 0.58
N PRO A 100 9.74 -9.16 1.41
CA PRO A 100 8.58 -8.35 1.02
C PRO A 100 8.86 -7.38 -0.14
N PHE A 101 10.12 -7.03 -0.32
CA PHE A 101 10.60 -6.12 -1.35
C PHE A 101 11.40 -6.83 -2.45
N GLU A 102 11.23 -8.14 -2.58
CA GLU A 102 11.87 -8.93 -3.61
C GLU A 102 10.83 -9.41 -4.62
N LYS A 103 11.19 -9.40 -5.90
CA LYS A 103 10.31 -9.92 -6.95
C LYS A 103 10.37 -11.45 -6.97
N PRO A 104 9.24 -12.17 -6.86
CA PRO A 104 9.24 -13.62 -6.97
C PRO A 104 9.75 -14.08 -8.34
N THR A 105 10.55 -15.14 -8.36
CA THR A 105 11.16 -15.69 -9.59
C THR A 105 10.90 -17.17 -9.80
N GLN A 106 10.35 -17.87 -8.80
CA GLN A 106 10.01 -19.29 -8.85
C GLN A 106 8.50 -19.50 -8.79
N ASP A 107 8.01 -20.54 -9.44
CA ASP A 107 6.58 -20.86 -9.38
C ASP A 107 6.11 -21.16 -7.95
N ASN A 108 4.91 -20.68 -7.62
CA ASN A 108 4.30 -20.72 -6.30
C ASN A 108 5.11 -19.97 -5.22
N GLN A 109 5.85 -18.94 -5.63
CA GLN A 109 6.57 -18.03 -4.74
C GLN A 109 5.89 -16.66 -4.72
N SER A 110 5.79 -16.05 -3.53
CA SER A 110 5.29 -14.68 -3.37
C SER A 110 6.26 -13.79 -2.59
N ASN A 111 5.96 -12.49 -2.52
CA ASN A 111 6.62 -11.55 -1.59
C ASN A 111 5.71 -11.16 -0.42
N PHE A 112 4.64 -11.89 -0.16
CA PHE A 112 3.66 -11.55 0.89
C PHE A 112 3.36 -12.73 1.84
N GLY A 113 4.04 -13.86 1.68
CA GLY A 113 3.90 -15.06 2.51
C GLY A 113 3.66 -16.34 1.71
N SER A 114 3.25 -17.40 2.40
CA SER A 114 3.02 -18.74 1.83
C SER A 114 1.79 -19.38 2.45
N GLU A 115 1.46 -20.60 2.01
CA GLU A 115 0.30 -21.39 2.44
C GLU A 115 -1.04 -20.73 2.06
N TYR A 116 -1.05 -19.98 0.96
CA TYR A 116 -2.24 -19.32 0.43
C TYR A 116 -2.77 -20.07 -0.79
N GLY A 117 -4.02 -20.55 -0.70
CA GLY A 117 -4.71 -21.14 -1.84
C GLY A 117 -5.02 -20.09 -2.90
N TYR A 118 -4.97 -20.47 -4.18
CA TYR A 118 -5.36 -19.60 -5.28
C TYR A 118 -6.31 -20.30 -6.26
N GLN A 119 -7.06 -19.50 -7.00
CA GLN A 119 -7.92 -19.93 -8.10
C GLN A 119 -7.84 -18.97 -9.27
N PHE A 120 -7.69 -19.52 -10.48
CA PHE A 120 -7.72 -18.73 -11.70
C PHE A 120 -9.13 -18.23 -11.96
N VAL A 121 -9.24 -16.96 -12.30
CA VAL A 121 -10.52 -16.36 -12.73
C VAL A 121 -10.59 -16.34 -14.24
N ASP A 122 -9.48 -15.97 -14.89
CA ASP A 122 -9.30 -16.00 -16.34
C ASP A 122 -7.80 -16.14 -16.67
N GLU A 123 -7.43 -15.95 -17.95
CA GLU A 123 -6.04 -16.11 -18.40
C GLU A 123 -5.05 -15.05 -17.86
N ARG A 124 -5.59 -13.92 -17.38
CA ARG A 124 -4.87 -12.74 -16.89
C ARG A 124 -5.11 -12.45 -15.42
N SER A 125 -6.02 -13.15 -14.74
CA SER A 125 -6.29 -12.88 -13.33
C SER A 125 -6.43 -14.14 -12.48
N VAL A 126 -5.95 -14.01 -11.25
CA VAL A 126 -5.96 -15.04 -10.23
C VAL A 126 -6.45 -14.41 -8.92
N ASP A 127 -7.31 -15.13 -8.22
CA ASP A 127 -7.72 -14.74 -6.88
C ASP A 127 -6.94 -15.58 -5.86
N ILE A 128 -6.43 -14.94 -4.82
CA ILE A 128 -5.66 -15.59 -3.75
C ILE A 128 -6.43 -15.46 -2.45
N PHE A 129 -6.61 -16.58 -1.75
CA PHE A 129 -7.29 -16.63 -0.47
C PHE A 129 -6.29 -16.37 0.66
N MET A 130 -6.39 -15.20 1.27
CA MET A 130 -5.57 -14.79 2.41
C MET A 130 -6.38 -13.90 3.35
N ASN A 131 -6.14 -14.01 4.66
CA ASN A 131 -6.87 -13.24 5.68
C ASN A 131 -8.40 -13.40 5.57
N GLU A 132 -8.87 -14.64 5.35
CA GLU A 132 -10.29 -14.98 5.19
C GLU A 132 -11.00 -14.29 4.01
N LYS A 133 -10.23 -13.70 3.08
CA LYS A 133 -10.73 -12.98 1.91
C LYS A 133 -10.07 -13.45 0.63
N TRP A 134 -10.77 -13.26 -0.47
CA TRP A 134 -10.23 -13.48 -1.80
C TRP A 134 -9.77 -12.15 -2.37
N LEU A 135 -8.47 -12.01 -2.62
CA LEU A 135 -7.88 -10.81 -3.20
C LEU A 135 -7.54 -11.04 -4.67
N ARG A 136 -7.84 -10.06 -5.53
CA ARG A 136 -7.65 -10.14 -6.98
C ARG A 136 -6.26 -9.68 -7.37
N PHE A 137 -5.55 -10.55 -8.08
CA PHE A 137 -4.26 -10.27 -8.70
C PHE A 137 -4.39 -10.34 -10.23
N GLU A 138 -3.68 -9.46 -10.92
CA GLU A 138 -3.66 -9.38 -12.38
C GLU A 138 -2.25 -9.58 -12.94
N LEU A 139 -2.18 -10.21 -14.10
CA LEU A 139 -0.96 -10.51 -14.83
C LEU A 139 -0.25 -9.21 -15.27
N LEU A 140 1.02 -9.09 -14.89
CA LEU A 140 1.95 -8.05 -15.35
C LEU A 140 2.42 -8.27 -16.80
#